data_AF-A0A848KV45-F1
#
_entry.id   AF-A0A848KV45-F1
#
_cell.length_a   1.000
_cell.length_b   1.000
_cell.length_c   1.000
_cell.angle_alpha   90.00
_cell.angle_beta   90.00
_cell.angle_gamma   90.00
#
_symmetry.space_group_name_H-M   'P 1'
#
loop_
_entity.id
_entity.type
_entity.pdbx_description
1 polymer ?
#
loop_
_entity_poly.entity_id
_entity_poly.type
_entity_poly.pdbx_seq_one_letter_code
_entity_poly.pdbx_strand_id
1 'polypeptide(L)'
;MTSRVVFTPLNGGNGCSVLSAAPAPDLAAAGYSDAEFAVSGSVAGVTDSGPVDAAEFTTRVIVRRPASTDGFNGILVVEWLNVSSGTDAAPEYSYLAEELVRGGYAWAGVSAQYIGVEGGAGSVGLADDRPQSLAGKDPERYGALHHPGDAYCYDIFRSVGSALRSVHDASHPLAGLDISHVLAIGESQSAMALTTYVTAFDADEVFDGYFIHSRAAARLPLGTVGAGIDVGETFGGATVTIPDDFAKPVFTIETETDVLTNFQFHRARQDDSSRRRTWELAGTAHADLFQIGPFEDYLGSPEPVNRGQQRFALRAALAHARAWVADGVEPPTAPALELSGDGDDAAFVTDEIGNVRGGVRAPCVDAPTQVLTGVVENPVSRIHLLFGATAQIEPAVLMKRYGSVESYLDHYRAAVDEAIAEGFALEADRDELMADAHPELVSG
;
A
#
# COMPACT_ATOMS: atom_id res chain seq x y z
N MET A 1 -6.60 8.42 30.42
CA MET A 1 -5.24 7.89 30.65
C MET A 1 -4.92 7.08 29.42
N THR A 2 -3.97 7.51 28.59
CA THR A 2 -3.51 6.71 27.44
C THR A 2 -3.04 5.36 27.97
N SER A 3 -3.59 4.27 27.44
CA SER A 3 -3.11 2.95 27.80
C SER A 3 -1.66 2.83 27.36
N ARG A 4 -0.80 2.50 28.31
CA ARG A 4 0.63 2.35 28.04
C ARG A 4 0.84 0.98 27.41
N VAL A 5 1.20 0.94 26.14
CA VAL A 5 1.68 -0.30 25.52
C VAL A 5 3.15 -0.54 25.88
N VAL A 6 3.58 -1.79 25.84
CA VAL A 6 4.94 -2.23 26.17
C VAL A 6 5.50 -3.03 25.00
N PHE A 7 6.67 -2.63 24.51
CA PHE A 7 7.41 -3.37 23.49
C PHE A 7 8.33 -4.39 24.15
N THR A 8 8.26 -5.64 23.69
CA THR A 8 9.16 -6.73 24.09
C THR A 8 9.78 -7.34 22.84
N PRO A 9 11.11 -7.34 22.68
CA PRO A 9 11.75 -7.97 21.52
C PRO A 9 11.34 -9.44 21.35
N LEU A 10 10.92 -9.81 20.14
CA LEU A 10 10.60 -11.19 19.79
C LEU A 10 11.87 -11.89 19.32
N ASN A 11 12.53 -12.55 20.27
CA ASN A 11 13.72 -13.37 20.04
C ASN A 11 13.37 -14.87 20.12
N GLY A 12 14.18 -15.71 19.46
CA GLY A 12 13.95 -17.16 19.42
C GLY A 12 13.08 -17.59 18.24
N GLY A 13 12.94 -18.90 18.05
CA GLY A 13 12.31 -19.47 16.86
C GLY A 13 12.99 -19.09 15.54
N ASN A 14 12.29 -19.35 14.43
CA ASN A 14 12.71 -18.95 13.08
C ASN A 14 12.07 -17.63 12.63
N GLY A 15 11.00 -17.20 13.31
CA GLY A 15 10.08 -16.17 12.85
C GLY A 15 9.34 -16.54 11.57
N CYS A 16 8.46 -15.65 11.16
CA CYS A 16 7.91 -15.65 9.81
C CYS A 16 8.03 -14.24 9.22
N SER A 17 8.81 -14.14 8.15
CA SER A 17 8.94 -12.89 7.40
C SER A 17 7.56 -12.42 6.94
N VAL A 18 7.35 -11.11 6.94
CA VAL A 18 6.22 -10.55 6.19
C VAL A 18 6.50 -10.75 4.72
N LEU A 19 5.50 -11.24 4.00
CA LEU A 19 5.61 -11.67 2.61
C LEU A 19 5.99 -10.47 1.73
N SER A 20 7.12 -10.58 1.01
CA SER A 20 7.48 -9.75 -0.15
C SER A 20 8.13 -10.67 -1.17
N ALA A 21 7.61 -10.70 -2.39
CA ALA A 21 8.26 -11.37 -3.50
C ALA A 21 9.24 -10.45 -4.26
N ALA A 22 9.06 -9.13 -4.10
CA ALA A 22 9.98 -8.13 -4.62
C ALA A 22 11.34 -8.22 -3.90
N PRO A 23 12.46 -8.09 -4.63
CA PRO A 23 13.76 -7.84 -4.01
C PRO A 23 13.69 -6.61 -3.10
N ALA A 24 14.19 -6.74 -1.87
CA ALA A 24 14.31 -5.63 -0.94
C ALA A 24 15.78 -5.18 -0.84
N PRO A 25 16.04 -3.91 -0.48
CA PRO A 25 17.39 -3.44 -0.21
C PRO A 25 18.08 -4.28 0.87
N ASP A 26 19.41 -4.42 0.75
CA ASP A 26 20.22 -4.97 1.84
C ASP A 26 20.27 -3.96 3.00
N LEU A 27 19.41 -4.17 3.99
CA LEU A 27 19.28 -3.30 5.15
C LEU A 27 20.61 -3.17 5.91
N ALA A 28 21.35 -4.26 6.10
CA ALA A 28 22.60 -4.20 6.86
C ALA A 28 23.65 -3.38 6.10
N ALA A 29 23.76 -3.56 4.78
CA ALA A 29 24.66 -2.77 3.94
C ALA A 29 24.25 -1.28 3.89
N ALA A 30 22.96 -0.99 3.97
CA ALA A 30 22.42 0.37 4.04
C ALA A 30 22.50 1.00 5.45
N GLY A 31 23.02 0.29 6.45
CA GLY A 31 23.10 0.78 7.82
C GLY A 31 21.75 0.82 8.55
N TYR A 32 20.83 -0.05 8.16
CA TYR A 32 19.52 -0.26 8.77
C TYR A 32 19.51 -1.51 9.66
N SER A 33 18.66 -1.46 10.69
CA SER A 33 18.30 -2.62 11.52
C SER A 33 16.89 -3.09 11.22
N ASP A 34 16.66 -4.40 11.27
CA ASP A 34 15.34 -5.05 11.22
C ASP A 34 15.10 -5.79 12.54
N ALA A 35 13.98 -5.52 13.20
CA ALA A 35 13.64 -6.12 14.49
C ALA A 35 12.13 -6.31 14.65
N GLU A 36 11.74 -7.40 15.29
CA GLU A 36 10.35 -7.69 15.63
C GLU A 36 10.10 -7.54 17.13
N PHE A 37 8.94 -7.05 17.49
CA PHE A 37 8.51 -6.83 18.87
C PHE A 37 7.09 -7.35 19.08
N ALA A 38 6.86 -7.95 20.25
CA ALA A 38 5.55 -8.13 20.81
C ALA A 38 5.16 -6.79 21.46
N VAL A 39 3.94 -6.36 21.21
CA VAL A 39 3.39 -5.13 21.79
C VAL A 39 2.15 -5.50 22.58
N SER A 40 2.26 -5.38 23.90
CA SER A 40 1.17 -5.69 24.83
C SER A 40 0.57 -4.43 25.41
N GLY A 41 -0.74 -4.44 25.63
CA GLY A 41 -1.46 -3.35 26.28
C GLY A 41 -2.94 -3.65 26.42
N SER A 42 -3.70 -2.63 26.82
CA SER A 42 -5.15 -2.68 26.98
C SER A 42 -5.77 -1.56 26.16
N VAL A 43 -6.77 -1.83 25.33
CA VAL A 43 -7.47 -0.77 24.58
C VAL A 43 -8.97 -0.95 24.68
N ALA A 44 -9.70 0.17 24.59
CA ALA A 44 -11.13 0.12 24.33
C ALA A 44 -11.38 -0.43 22.92
N GLY A 45 -12.62 -0.84 22.66
CA GLY A 45 -13.05 -1.22 21.33
C GLY A 45 -14.33 -0.50 20.95
N VAL A 46 -14.69 -0.62 19.68
CA VAL A 46 -15.94 -0.10 19.15
C VAL A 46 -16.54 -1.11 18.17
N THR A 47 -17.86 -1.24 18.21
CA THR A 47 -18.64 -2.03 17.26
C THR A 47 -19.74 -1.14 16.69
N ASP A 48 -20.51 -1.63 15.72
CA ASP A 48 -21.69 -0.92 15.22
C ASP A 48 -22.78 -0.71 16.30
N SER A 49 -22.74 -1.50 17.39
CA SER A 49 -23.63 -1.33 18.54
C SER A 49 -23.13 -0.29 19.55
N GLY A 50 -21.94 0.27 19.34
CA GLY A 50 -21.30 1.24 20.22
C GLY A 50 -20.00 0.74 20.85
N PRO A 51 -19.45 1.50 21.81
CA PRO A 51 -18.22 1.16 22.53
C PRO A 51 -18.33 -0.18 23.27
N VAL A 52 -17.23 -0.91 23.33
CA VAL A 52 -17.08 -2.14 24.14
C VAL A 52 -15.98 -1.96 25.18
N ASP A 53 -16.06 -2.76 26.25
CA ASP A 53 -15.10 -2.71 27.36
C ASP A 53 -13.67 -2.95 26.89
N ALA A 54 -12.70 -2.41 27.63
CA ALA A 54 -11.30 -2.58 27.29
C ALA A 54 -10.86 -4.05 27.37
N ALA A 55 -10.02 -4.46 26.43
CA ALA A 55 -9.43 -5.79 26.37
C ALA A 55 -7.91 -5.73 26.28
N GLU A 56 -7.26 -6.70 26.92
CA GLU A 56 -5.82 -6.90 26.78
C GLU A 56 -5.52 -7.50 25.39
N PHE A 57 -4.43 -7.04 24.79
CA PHE A 57 -3.89 -7.59 23.54
C PHE A 57 -2.39 -7.78 23.65
N THR A 58 -1.85 -8.69 22.85
CA THR A 58 -0.41 -8.77 22.54
C THR A 58 -0.25 -9.03 21.05
N THR A 59 0.12 -7.99 20.30
CA THR A 59 0.29 -8.08 18.84
C THR A 59 1.76 -8.00 18.43
N ARG A 60 2.05 -8.07 17.13
CA ARG A 60 3.39 -7.92 16.55
C ARG A 60 3.57 -6.55 15.90
N VAL A 61 4.77 -5.99 16.07
CA VAL A 61 5.27 -4.85 15.31
C VAL A 61 6.65 -5.20 14.76
N ILE A 62 6.88 -4.89 13.49
CA ILE A 62 8.18 -5.02 12.83
C ILE A 62 8.74 -3.64 12.61
N VAL A 63 9.98 -3.38 12.98
CA VAL A 63 10.62 -2.08 12.86
C VAL A 63 11.87 -2.20 12.00
N ARG A 64 11.89 -1.42 10.92
CA ARG A 64 13.03 -1.23 10.04
C ARG A 64 13.46 0.23 10.11
N ARG A 65 14.67 0.50 10.57
CA ARG A 65 15.12 1.87 10.83
C ARG A 65 16.61 2.08 10.55
N PRO A 66 17.07 3.31 10.28
CA PRO A 66 18.49 3.65 10.32
C PRO A 66 19.07 3.28 11.67
N ALA A 67 20.24 2.62 11.69
CA ALA A 67 20.93 2.23 12.92
C ALA A 67 21.48 3.44 13.69
N SER A 68 21.81 4.53 12.98
CA SER A 68 22.28 5.80 13.54
C SER A 68 21.37 6.96 13.16
N THR A 69 21.52 8.10 13.83
CA THR A 69 20.82 9.34 13.46
C THR A 69 21.31 9.94 12.15
N ASP A 70 22.52 9.59 11.73
CA ASP A 70 23.11 10.12 10.50
C ASP A 70 22.35 9.54 9.30
N GLY A 71 21.59 10.41 8.63
CA GLY A 71 20.74 10.05 7.50
C GLY A 71 19.28 9.77 7.84
N PHE A 72 18.87 9.77 9.12
CA PHE A 72 17.45 9.71 9.47
C PHE A 72 16.74 11.03 9.13
N ASN A 73 15.58 10.95 8.48
CA ASN A 73 14.88 12.13 7.96
C ASN A 73 13.77 12.68 8.87
N GLY A 74 13.60 12.10 10.07
CA GLY A 74 12.59 12.53 11.05
C GLY A 74 11.20 11.90 10.85
N ILE A 75 10.99 11.10 9.81
CA ILE A 75 9.70 10.49 9.47
C ILE A 75 9.64 9.04 9.91
N LEU A 76 8.61 8.72 10.69
CA LEU A 76 8.16 7.35 10.92
C LEU A 76 6.98 7.02 10.00
N VAL A 77 7.12 5.97 9.21
CA VAL A 77 6.06 5.41 8.37
C VAL A 77 5.48 4.20 9.10
N VAL A 78 4.20 4.27 9.46
CA VAL A 78 3.49 3.20 10.18
C VAL A 78 2.53 2.53 9.22
N GLU A 79 2.88 1.33 8.78
CA GLU A 79 2.06 0.54 7.88
C GLU A 79 1.08 -0.33 8.67
N TRP A 80 -0.20 -0.19 8.34
CA TRP A 80 -1.21 -1.16 8.75
C TRP A 80 -1.04 -2.42 7.89
N LEU A 81 -0.51 -3.50 8.47
CA LEU A 81 -0.25 -4.74 7.71
C LEU A 81 -1.55 -5.33 7.17
N ASN A 82 -1.53 -5.70 5.90
CA ASN A 82 -2.69 -6.17 5.18
C ASN A 82 -2.95 -7.66 5.46
N VAL A 83 -4.19 -8.02 5.77
CA VAL A 83 -4.57 -9.40 6.14
C VAL A 83 -5.43 -10.11 5.08
N SER A 84 -5.61 -9.53 3.90
CA SER A 84 -6.50 -10.07 2.84
C SER A 84 -6.11 -11.48 2.37
N SER A 85 -4.83 -11.86 2.50
CA SER A 85 -4.34 -13.21 2.20
C SER A 85 -4.62 -14.24 3.30
N GLY A 86 -5.18 -13.81 4.44
CA GLY A 86 -5.37 -14.65 5.64
C GLY A 86 -4.19 -14.58 6.62
N THR A 87 -3.20 -13.73 6.33
CA THR A 87 -2.05 -13.43 7.18
C THR A 87 -1.49 -12.06 6.81
N ASP A 88 -0.63 -11.49 7.66
CA ASP A 88 0.01 -10.20 7.39
C ASP A 88 0.88 -10.21 6.13
N ALA A 89 0.68 -9.20 5.31
CA ALA A 89 1.53 -8.76 4.21
C ALA A 89 1.88 -7.27 4.39
N ALA A 90 3.02 -6.85 3.84
CA ALA A 90 3.47 -5.45 3.85
C ALA A 90 3.57 -4.92 2.41
N PRO A 91 2.44 -4.81 1.68
CA PRO A 91 2.45 -4.37 0.29
C PRO A 91 3.09 -2.99 0.11
N GLU A 92 2.90 -2.08 1.07
CA GLU A 92 3.53 -0.76 0.98
C GLU A 92 5.03 -0.86 1.16
N TYR A 93 5.52 -1.60 2.17
CA TYR A 93 6.96 -1.83 2.30
C TYR A 93 7.55 -2.41 1.01
N SER A 94 6.90 -3.39 0.37
CA SER A 94 7.40 -3.96 -0.88
C SER A 94 7.61 -2.89 -1.95
N TYR A 95 6.63 -2.01 -2.21
CA TYR A 95 6.76 -0.94 -3.20
C TYR A 95 7.74 0.17 -2.78
N LEU A 96 7.78 0.49 -1.49
CA LEU A 96 8.45 1.67 -0.96
C LEU A 96 9.84 1.40 -0.39
N ALA A 97 10.28 0.14 -0.24
CA ALA A 97 11.51 -0.21 0.49
C ALA A 97 12.74 0.58 0.02
N GLU A 98 12.93 0.73 -1.30
CA GLU A 98 14.03 1.51 -1.87
C GLU A 98 13.99 2.99 -1.44
N GLU A 99 12.81 3.63 -1.50
CA GLU A 99 12.63 5.01 -1.07
C GLU A 99 12.75 5.16 0.46
N LEU A 100 12.17 4.22 1.23
CA LEU A 100 12.27 4.18 2.68
C LEU A 100 13.74 4.14 3.14
N VAL A 101 14.56 3.31 2.49
CA VAL A 101 15.96 3.13 2.84
C VAL A 101 16.82 4.30 2.35
N ARG A 102 16.72 4.68 1.06
CA ARG A 102 17.57 5.75 0.52
C ARG A 102 17.20 7.13 1.07
N GLY A 103 15.92 7.34 1.38
CA GLY A 103 15.40 8.60 1.90
C GLY A 103 15.54 8.74 3.41
N GLY A 104 15.99 7.70 4.12
CA GLY A 104 16.29 7.79 5.55
C GLY A 104 15.08 7.68 6.46
N TYR A 105 14.03 6.96 6.07
CA TYR A 105 12.81 6.79 6.86
C TYR A 105 12.98 5.69 7.91
N ALA A 106 12.26 5.80 9.03
CA ALA A 106 11.94 4.64 9.85
C ALA A 106 10.59 4.08 9.39
N TRP A 107 10.46 2.76 9.36
CA TRP A 107 9.23 2.06 9.02
C TRP A 107 8.83 1.10 10.15
N ALA A 108 7.54 1.04 10.44
CA ALA A 108 6.95 0.11 11.37
C ALA A 108 5.69 -0.57 10.79
N GLY A 109 5.73 -1.87 10.57
CA GLY A 109 4.57 -2.67 10.20
C GLY A 109 3.83 -3.17 11.43
N VAL A 110 2.54 -2.87 11.55
CA VAL A 110 1.69 -3.24 12.69
C VAL A 110 0.69 -4.31 12.29
N SER A 111 0.71 -5.45 13.01
CA SER A 111 -0.32 -6.49 12.93
C SER A 111 -1.59 -6.01 13.65
N ALA A 112 -2.31 -5.07 13.06
CA ALA A 112 -3.42 -4.38 13.72
C ALA A 112 -4.72 -5.18 13.76
N GLN A 113 -4.90 -6.15 12.87
CA GLN A 113 -6.12 -6.95 12.76
C GLN A 113 -5.94 -8.37 13.31
N TYR A 114 -7.05 -8.94 13.77
CA TYR A 114 -7.18 -10.27 14.35
C TYR A 114 -6.57 -11.35 13.46
N ILE A 115 -6.88 -11.35 12.16
CA ILE A 115 -6.39 -12.35 11.20
C ILE A 115 -4.86 -12.33 11.09
N GLY A 116 -4.22 -11.16 11.25
CA GLY A 116 -2.77 -11.03 11.20
C GLY A 116 -2.06 -11.81 12.32
N VAL A 117 -2.72 -11.96 13.47
CA VAL A 117 -2.17 -12.63 14.67
C VAL A 117 -2.72 -14.05 14.83
N GLU A 118 -4.04 -14.18 14.85
CA GLU A 118 -4.78 -15.40 15.21
C GLU A 118 -5.05 -16.29 13.98
N GLY A 119 -4.76 -15.79 12.78
CA GLY A 119 -5.04 -16.47 11.52
C GLY A 119 -6.53 -16.51 11.18
N GLY A 120 -6.82 -16.76 9.91
CA GLY A 120 -8.19 -16.90 9.43
C GLY A 120 -8.26 -17.10 7.93
N ALA A 121 -9.46 -17.33 7.42
CA ALA A 121 -9.68 -17.39 5.98
C ALA A 121 -9.40 -16.00 5.36
N GLY A 122 -8.46 -15.94 4.42
CA GLY A 122 -8.22 -14.77 3.60
C GLY A 122 -9.23 -14.67 2.45
N SER A 123 -9.53 -13.46 2.01
CA SER A 123 -10.37 -13.23 0.83
C SER A 123 -9.66 -13.54 -0.49
N VAL A 124 -8.33 -13.44 -0.51
CA VAL A 124 -7.48 -13.64 -1.71
C VAL A 124 -6.38 -14.66 -1.49
N GLY A 125 -6.33 -15.31 -0.32
CA GLY A 125 -5.33 -16.35 -0.03
C GLY A 125 -5.55 -17.61 -0.87
N LEU A 126 -4.45 -18.25 -1.27
CA LEU A 126 -4.50 -19.62 -1.80
C LEU A 126 -4.78 -20.58 -0.64
N ALA A 127 -5.69 -21.53 -0.84
CA ALA A 127 -5.97 -22.55 0.16
C ALA A 127 -4.72 -23.43 0.35
N ASP A 128 -4.26 -23.54 1.59
CA ASP A 128 -3.16 -24.41 1.98
C ASP A 128 -3.37 -24.88 3.42
N ASP A 129 -2.92 -26.08 3.75
CA ASP A 129 -3.05 -26.72 5.06
C ASP A 129 -2.03 -26.19 6.09
N ARG A 130 -1.26 -25.16 5.73
CA ARG A 130 -0.26 -24.53 6.61
C ARG A 130 -0.92 -23.75 7.75
N PRO A 131 -0.28 -23.68 8.93
CA PRO A 131 -0.75 -22.84 10.03
C PRO A 131 -0.91 -21.37 9.60
N GLN A 132 -2.08 -20.80 9.86
CA GLN A 132 -2.38 -19.41 9.46
C GLN A 132 -2.00 -18.40 10.55
N SER A 133 -2.18 -18.77 11.83
CA SER A 133 -1.82 -17.92 12.97
C SER A 133 -0.31 -17.80 13.15
N LEU A 134 0.16 -16.68 13.70
CA LEU A 134 1.58 -16.51 14.01
C LEU A 134 2.05 -17.59 15.00
N ALA A 135 1.28 -17.82 16.07
CA ALA A 135 1.58 -18.87 17.05
C ALA A 135 1.62 -20.27 16.44
N GLY A 136 0.83 -20.55 15.39
CA GLY A 136 0.88 -21.81 14.68
C GLY A 136 2.10 -21.95 13.77
N LYS A 137 2.56 -20.85 13.16
CA LYS A 137 3.74 -20.81 12.28
C LYS A 137 5.04 -20.95 13.07
N ASP A 138 5.14 -20.27 14.21
CA ASP A 138 6.27 -20.36 15.12
C ASP A 138 5.80 -20.21 16.58
N PRO A 139 5.49 -21.34 17.25
CA PRO A 139 5.01 -21.32 18.63
C PRO A 139 6.03 -20.78 19.64
N GLU A 140 7.34 -20.96 19.39
CA GLU A 140 8.39 -20.48 20.29
C GLU A 140 8.43 -18.96 20.30
N ARG A 141 8.36 -18.36 19.10
CA ARG A 141 8.45 -16.91 18.95
C ARG A 141 7.14 -16.20 19.23
N TYR A 142 6.01 -16.74 18.76
CA TYR A 142 4.72 -16.04 18.74
C TYR A 142 3.65 -16.61 19.67
N GLY A 143 3.96 -17.65 20.45
CA GLY A 143 2.98 -18.34 21.30
C GLY A 143 2.30 -17.49 22.38
N ALA A 144 2.85 -16.31 22.68
CA ALA A 144 2.27 -15.35 23.63
C ALA A 144 1.45 -14.23 22.95
N LEU A 145 1.40 -14.18 21.62
CA LEU A 145 0.58 -13.21 20.92
C LEU A 145 -0.91 -13.57 21.06
N HIS A 146 -1.75 -12.55 21.18
CA HIS A 146 -3.20 -12.67 21.27
C HIS A 146 -3.89 -11.40 20.77
N HIS A 147 -4.93 -11.55 19.97
CA HIS A 147 -5.74 -10.44 19.49
C HIS A 147 -7.22 -10.57 19.93
N PRO A 148 -7.81 -9.56 20.58
CA PRO A 148 -9.16 -9.66 21.16
C PRO A 148 -10.30 -9.54 20.13
N GLY A 149 -10.00 -9.26 18.87
CA GLY A 149 -10.96 -9.11 17.76
C GLY A 149 -10.83 -7.77 17.04
N ASP A 150 -11.39 -7.67 15.83
CA ASP A 150 -11.28 -6.44 15.02
C ASP A 150 -12.10 -5.26 15.56
N ALA A 151 -12.98 -5.47 16.55
CA ALA A 151 -13.55 -4.36 17.32
C ALA A 151 -12.50 -3.48 18.01
N TYR A 152 -11.26 -3.95 18.14
CA TYR A 152 -10.16 -3.26 18.82
C TYR A 152 -9.06 -2.79 17.85
N CYS A 153 -9.10 -3.15 16.56
CA CYS A 153 -7.97 -2.96 15.65
C CYS A 153 -7.57 -1.48 15.46
N TYR A 154 -8.55 -0.58 15.41
CA TYR A 154 -8.31 0.86 15.26
C TYR A 154 -7.61 1.47 16.47
N ASP A 155 -8.04 1.11 17.69
CA ASP A 155 -7.41 1.61 18.92
C ASP A 155 -6.07 0.91 19.20
N ILE A 156 -5.88 -0.35 18.77
CA ILE A 156 -4.57 -1.01 18.75
C ILE A 156 -3.61 -0.22 17.84
N PHE A 157 -4.00 0.04 16.59
CA PHE A 157 -3.18 0.78 15.64
C PHE A 157 -2.82 2.17 16.15
N ARG A 158 -3.81 2.91 16.68
CA ARG A 158 -3.63 4.21 17.33
C ARG A 158 -2.66 4.15 18.51
N SER A 159 -2.84 3.18 19.40
CA SER A 159 -2.04 3.07 20.63
C SER A 159 -0.60 2.68 20.32
N VAL A 160 -0.40 1.79 19.35
CA VAL A 160 0.93 1.41 18.85
C VAL A 160 1.61 2.61 18.17
N GLY A 161 0.91 3.32 17.29
CA GLY A 161 1.44 4.53 16.64
C GLY A 161 1.85 5.60 17.65
N SER A 162 1.00 5.87 18.65
CA SER A 162 1.26 6.81 19.73
C SER A 162 2.51 6.45 20.54
N ALA A 163 2.68 5.15 20.81
CA ALA A 163 3.81 4.65 21.55
C ALA A 163 5.11 4.72 20.75
N LEU A 164 5.07 4.37 19.46
CA LEU A 164 6.22 4.50 18.55
C LEU A 164 6.67 5.96 18.39
N ARG A 165 5.72 6.92 18.36
CA ARG A 165 6.03 8.36 18.35
C ARG A 165 6.75 8.80 19.63
N SER A 166 6.38 8.23 20.77
CA SER A 166 6.82 8.67 22.09
C SER A 166 8.09 7.94 22.56
N VAL A 167 9.22 8.18 21.89
CA VAL A 167 10.52 7.60 22.24
C VAL A 167 10.97 8.08 23.63
N HIS A 168 11.07 7.18 24.60
CA HIS A 168 11.25 7.55 26.01
C HIS A 168 12.46 6.93 26.71
N ASP A 169 13.01 5.82 26.20
CA ASP A 169 14.21 5.19 26.78
C ASP A 169 14.98 4.34 25.75
N ALA A 170 16.10 3.76 26.19
CA ALA A 170 17.02 2.98 25.35
C ALA A 170 16.48 1.59 24.92
N SER A 171 15.38 1.12 25.54
CA SER A 171 14.71 -0.13 25.15
C SER A 171 13.63 0.08 24.11
N HIS A 172 13.26 1.33 23.83
CA HIS A 172 12.29 1.69 22.81
C HIS A 172 12.72 1.19 21.41
N PRO A 173 11.81 0.67 20.56
CA PRO A 173 12.17 0.17 19.22
C PRO A 173 12.89 1.19 18.33
N LEU A 174 12.58 2.47 18.52
CA LEU A 174 13.16 3.61 17.80
C LEU A 174 14.15 4.41 18.67
N ALA A 175 14.72 3.80 19.70
CA ALA A 175 15.66 4.47 20.60
C ALA A 175 16.81 5.15 19.82
N GLY A 176 17.07 6.41 20.16
CA GLY A 176 18.10 7.24 19.51
C GLY A 176 17.63 8.01 18.29
N LEU A 177 16.42 7.77 17.77
CA LEU A 177 15.82 8.56 16.71
C LEU A 177 14.87 9.62 17.27
N ASP A 178 14.83 10.80 16.65
CA ASP A 178 13.92 11.90 16.99
C ASP A 178 12.78 11.97 15.97
N ILE A 179 11.60 11.43 16.34
CA ILE A 179 10.46 11.31 15.43
C ILE A 179 9.73 12.65 15.35
N SER A 180 9.88 13.35 14.22
CA SER A 180 9.22 14.62 13.95
C SER A 180 7.81 14.44 13.42
N HIS A 181 7.61 13.50 12.49
CA HIS A 181 6.31 13.22 11.89
C HIS A 181 6.03 11.72 11.79
N VAL A 182 4.75 11.37 11.85
CA VAL A 182 4.26 9.99 11.68
C VAL A 182 3.25 9.93 10.53
N LEU A 183 3.53 9.10 9.53
CA LEU A 183 2.61 8.81 8.42
C LEU A 183 1.94 7.46 8.66
N ALA A 184 0.60 7.41 8.62
CA ALA A 184 -0.14 6.15 8.59
C ALA A 184 -0.34 5.72 7.13
N ILE A 185 0.07 4.51 6.79
CA ILE A 185 -0.02 4.01 5.41
C ILE A 185 -0.66 2.63 5.34
N GLY A 186 -1.28 2.31 4.22
CA GLY A 186 -1.87 1.00 4.00
C GLY A 186 -2.50 0.86 2.63
N GLU A 187 -2.47 -0.37 2.13
CA GLU A 187 -2.98 -0.76 0.81
C GLU A 187 -4.20 -1.69 0.93
N SER A 188 -5.14 -1.62 -0.01
CA SER A 188 -6.28 -2.53 -0.14
C SER A 188 -7.16 -2.58 1.11
N GLN A 189 -7.24 -3.72 1.80
CA GLN A 189 -8.01 -3.84 3.04
C GLN A 189 -7.51 -2.88 4.13
N SER A 190 -6.19 -2.69 4.23
CA SER A 190 -5.60 -1.72 5.17
C SER A 190 -5.97 -0.29 4.78
N ALA A 191 -6.07 0.01 3.49
CA ALA A 191 -6.54 1.30 3.01
C ALA A 191 -8.02 1.55 3.34
N MET A 192 -8.85 0.50 3.30
CA MET A 192 -10.24 0.55 3.77
C MET A 192 -10.32 0.75 5.28
N ALA A 193 -9.39 0.17 6.06
CA ALA A 193 -9.28 0.40 7.49
C ALA A 193 -8.85 1.84 7.81
N LEU A 194 -7.85 2.39 7.11
CA LEU A 194 -7.46 3.79 7.24
C LEU A 194 -8.59 4.73 6.82
N THR A 195 -9.38 4.36 5.81
CA THR A 195 -10.61 5.08 5.45
C THR A 195 -11.60 5.10 6.61
N THR A 196 -11.81 3.98 7.31
CA THR A 196 -12.62 3.97 8.54
C THR A 196 -12.02 4.86 9.61
N TYR A 197 -10.70 4.79 9.80
CA TYR A 197 -9.99 5.59 10.79
C TYR A 197 -10.26 7.08 10.61
N VAL A 198 -10.05 7.60 9.39
CA VAL A 198 -10.21 9.04 9.10
C VAL A 198 -11.67 9.49 8.97
N THR A 199 -12.63 8.58 8.80
CA THR A 199 -14.07 8.91 8.65
C THR A 199 -14.90 8.68 9.91
N ALA A 200 -14.44 7.82 10.82
CA ALA A 200 -15.19 7.40 12.01
C ALA A 200 -14.57 7.89 13.33
N PHE A 201 -13.30 8.28 13.32
CA PHE A 201 -12.58 8.72 14.52
C PHE A 201 -12.11 10.16 14.34
N ASP A 202 -12.06 10.88 15.46
CA ASP A 202 -11.51 12.23 15.47
C ASP A 202 -10.03 12.20 15.08
N ALA A 203 -9.64 13.17 14.24
CA ALA A 203 -8.24 13.41 13.94
C ALA A 203 -7.46 13.57 15.25
N ASP A 204 -6.46 12.73 15.43
CA ASP A 204 -5.68 12.72 16.65
C ASP A 204 -4.28 13.30 16.47
N GLU A 205 -3.58 13.37 17.59
CA GLU A 205 -2.18 13.77 17.64
C GLU A 205 -1.23 12.57 17.43
N VAL A 206 -1.69 11.46 16.85
CA VAL A 206 -0.80 10.31 16.59
C VAL A 206 -0.20 10.42 15.20
N PHE A 207 -1.04 10.60 14.19
CA PHE A 207 -0.62 10.63 12.79
C PHE A 207 -0.70 12.05 12.21
N ASP A 208 0.37 12.45 11.53
CA ASP A 208 0.49 13.76 10.89
C ASP A 208 -0.04 13.76 9.45
N GLY A 209 -0.17 12.58 8.83
CA GLY A 209 -0.78 12.40 7.50
C GLY A 209 -1.11 10.94 7.20
N TYR A 210 -1.94 10.73 6.18
CA TYR A 210 -2.46 9.41 5.80
C TYR A 210 -2.19 9.15 4.32
N PHE A 211 -1.57 8.01 4.01
CA PHE A 211 -1.38 7.52 2.65
C PHE A 211 -2.27 6.28 2.47
N ILE A 212 -3.34 6.42 1.68
CA ILE A 212 -4.37 5.41 1.48
C ILE A 212 -4.27 4.90 0.04
N HIS A 213 -3.80 3.67 -0.15
CA HIS A 213 -3.55 3.11 -1.48
C HIS A 213 -4.57 2.02 -1.82
N SER A 214 -5.20 2.09 -2.98
CA SER A 214 -6.11 1.08 -3.49
C SER A 214 -7.32 0.81 -2.58
N ARG A 215 -8.04 1.87 -2.15
CA ARG A 215 -9.22 1.71 -1.28
C ARG A 215 -10.50 1.47 -2.10
N ALA A 216 -11.47 0.81 -1.49
CA ALA A 216 -12.80 0.72 -2.07
C ALA A 216 -13.60 2.04 -1.88
N ALA A 217 -14.73 2.13 -2.57
CA ALA A 217 -15.73 3.16 -2.37
C ALA A 217 -16.23 3.20 -0.91
N ALA A 218 -16.33 2.03 -0.28
CA ALA A 218 -16.74 1.86 1.11
C ALA A 218 -15.53 1.81 2.06
N ARG A 219 -15.82 1.96 3.35
CA ARG A 219 -14.85 1.76 4.45
C ARG A 219 -14.95 0.36 5.04
N LEU A 220 -13.89 -0.10 5.69
CA LEU A 220 -13.90 -1.36 6.43
C LEU A 220 -14.87 -1.26 7.63
N PRO A 221 -15.68 -2.29 7.96
CA PRO A 221 -16.52 -2.28 9.14
C PRO A 221 -15.76 -2.04 10.46
N LEU A 222 -16.48 -1.68 11.53
CA LEU A 222 -15.89 -1.52 12.87
C LEU A 222 -15.46 -2.85 13.51
N GLY A 223 -15.85 -3.98 12.92
CA GLY A 223 -15.48 -5.31 13.39
C GLY A 223 -16.29 -5.78 14.60
N THR A 224 -15.89 -6.94 15.14
CA THR A 224 -16.55 -7.58 16.28
C THR A 224 -15.52 -8.13 17.27
N VAL A 225 -15.98 -8.43 18.48
CA VAL A 225 -15.13 -9.06 19.52
C VAL A 225 -14.88 -10.52 19.14
N GLY A 226 -13.62 -10.95 19.25
CA GLY A 226 -13.19 -12.34 19.06
C GLY A 226 -13.13 -12.83 17.61
N ALA A 227 -13.28 -11.95 16.62
CA ALA A 227 -13.22 -12.33 15.20
C ALA A 227 -12.60 -11.24 14.33
N GLY A 228 -12.08 -11.66 13.17
CA GLY A 228 -11.66 -10.77 12.10
C GLY A 228 -12.81 -10.32 11.21
N ILE A 229 -12.62 -9.21 10.51
CA ILE A 229 -13.55 -8.68 9.52
C ILE A 229 -13.50 -9.51 8.24
N ASP A 230 -14.66 -9.83 7.67
CA ASP A 230 -14.76 -10.30 6.30
C ASP A 230 -14.77 -9.10 5.33
N VAL A 231 -13.64 -8.86 4.67
CA VAL A 231 -13.52 -7.78 3.67
C VAL A 231 -14.47 -7.95 2.49
N GLY A 232 -14.97 -9.16 2.22
CA GLY A 232 -16.00 -9.39 1.21
C GLY A 232 -17.25 -8.52 1.41
N GLU A 233 -17.65 -8.30 2.65
CA GLU A 233 -18.81 -7.46 2.99
C GLU A 233 -18.56 -5.97 2.69
N THR A 234 -17.29 -5.54 2.66
CA THR A 234 -16.92 -4.14 2.42
C THR A 234 -17.27 -3.69 1.01
N PHE A 235 -17.13 -4.56 0.00
CA PHE A 235 -17.39 -4.21 -1.41
C PHE A 235 -18.86 -3.94 -1.72
N GLY A 236 -19.78 -4.42 -0.87
CA GLY A 236 -21.21 -4.08 -0.95
C GLY A 236 -21.63 -2.93 -0.04
N GLY A 237 -20.68 -2.32 0.68
CA GLY A 237 -20.92 -1.26 1.64
C GLY A 237 -21.31 0.07 0.99
N ALA A 238 -21.85 0.98 1.81
CA ALA A 238 -22.17 2.33 1.35
C ALA A 238 -20.89 3.10 0.99
N THR A 239 -20.95 3.84 -0.11
CA THR A 239 -19.90 4.79 -0.51
C THR A 239 -19.63 5.79 0.61
N VAL A 240 -18.36 6.05 0.89
CA VAL A 240 -17.92 7.01 1.89
C VAL A 240 -16.81 7.89 1.34
N THR A 241 -16.94 9.18 1.61
CA THR A 241 -15.96 10.20 1.28
C THR A 241 -15.18 10.63 2.52
N ILE A 242 -13.95 11.13 2.32
CA ILE A 242 -13.17 11.73 3.39
C ILE A 242 -13.83 13.07 3.77
N PRO A 243 -14.10 13.35 5.06
CA PRO A 243 -14.70 14.61 5.49
C PRO A 243 -13.88 15.82 5.02
N ASP A 244 -14.54 16.84 4.50
CA ASP A 244 -13.86 18.04 3.98
C ASP A 244 -13.16 18.85 5.09
N ASP A 245 -13.60 18.70 6.34
CA ASP A 245 -13.01 19.32 7.53
C ASP A 245 -11.99 18.42 8.25
N PHE A 246 -11.64 17.26 7.68
CA PHE A 246 -10.61 16.39 8.27
C PHE A 246 -9.26 17.11 8.38
N ALA A 247 -8.64 17.02 9.55
CA ALA A 247 -7.63 17.98 9.95
C ALA A 247 -6.22 17.74 9.39
N LYS A 248 -5.96 16.54 8.85
CA LYS A 248 -4.62 16.11 8.44
C LYS A 248 -4.60 15.83 6.93
N PRO A 249 -3.44 15.96 6.26
CA PRO A 249 -3.27 15.51 4.88
C PRO A 249 -3.70 14.07 4.66
N VAL A 250 -4.46 13.83 3.59
CA VAL A 250 -4.84 12.50 3.09
C VAL A 250 -4.45 12.42 1.62
N PHE A 251 -3.55 11.49 1.32
CA PHE A 251 -3.11 11.20 -0.03
C PHE A 251 -3.64 9.81 -0.43
N THR A 252 -4.59 9.80 -1.36
CA THR A 252 -5.18 8.59 -1.91
C THR A 252 -4.52 8.25 -3.24
N ILE A 253 -4.12 7.00 -3.44
CA ILE A 253 -3.62 6.50 -4.72
C ILE A 253 -4.50 5.34 -5.16
N GLU A 254 -4.92 5.31 -6.41
CA GLU A 254 -5.82 4.29 -6.96
C GLU A 254 -5.29 3.77 -8.29
N THR A 255 -5.50 2.49 -8.55
CA THR A 255 -5.18 1.83 -9.81
C THR A 255 -6.43 1.68 -10.67
N GLU A 256 -6.28 1.23 -11.93
CA GLU A 256 -7.47 0.97 -12.77
C GLU A 256 -8.37 -0.11 -12.16
N THR A 257 -7.78 -1.10 -11.47
CA THR A 257 -8.55 -2.13 -10.75
C THR A 257 -9.47 -1.48 -9.72
N ASP A 258 -8.97 -0.52 -8.96
CA ASP A 258 -9.69 0.05 -7.82
C ASP A 258 -10.84 0.96 -8.26
N VAL A 259 -10.64 1.69 -9.36
CA VAL A 259 -11.63 2.64 -9.87
C VAL A 259 -12.91 1.96 -10.32
N LEU A 260 -12.87 0.83 -11.04
CA LEU A 260 -14.06 0.24 -11.67
C LEU A 260 -14.48 -1.17 -11.22
N THR A 261 -13.58 -2.00 -10.66
CA THR A 261 -13.94 -3.38 -10.29
C THR A 261 -14.87 -3.41 -9.06
N ASN A 262 -14.86 -4.49 -8.26
CA ASN A 262 -15.64 -4.54 -7.02
C ASN A 262 -15.28 -3.43 -6.02
N PHE A 263 -14.13 -2.76 -6.18
CA PHE A 263 -13.72 -1.60 -5.38
C PHE A 263 -14.54 -0.35 -5.67
N GLN A 264 -14.91 -0.11 -6.94
CA GLN A 264 -15.77 0.98 -7.39
C GLN A 264 -15.36 2.38 -6.89
N PHE A 265 -14.06 2.67 -6.72
CA PHE A 265 -13.59 3.93 -6.15
C PHE A 265 -14.12 5.17 -6.89
N HIS A 266 -14.43 5.07 -8.19
CA HIS A 266 -15.04 6.17 -8.95
C HIS A 266 -16.27 6.82 -8.26
N ARG A 267 -17.00 6.06 -7.43
CA ARG A 267 -18.17 6.54 -6.66
C ARG A 267 -17.79 7.44 -5.49
N ALA A 268 -16.59 7.25 -4.94
CA ALA A 268 -16.04 7.98 -3.81
C ALA A 268 -15.08 9.10 -4.23
N ARG A 269 -14.92 9.36 -5.54
CA ARG A 269 -14.10 10.46 -6.05
C ARG A 269 -14.48 11.78 -5.39
N GLN A 270 -13.46 12.54 -5.02
CA GLN A 270 -13.59 13.88 -4.49
C GLN A 270 -12.60 14.79 -5.21
N ASP A 271 -13.00 16.03 -5.42
CA ASP A 271 -12.04 17.05 -5.84
C ASP A 271 -10.95 17.18 -4.78
N ASP A 272 -9.74 17.38 -5.28
CA ASP A 272 -8.61 17.63 -4.43
C ASP A 272 -8.74 18.97 -3.67
N SER A 273 -8.04 19.08 -2.55
CA SER A 273 -7.98 20.26 -1.70
C SER A 273 -6.61 20.44 -1.08
N SER A 274 -6.42 21.49 -0.28
CA SER A 274 -5.18 21.68 0.51
C SER A 274 -4.87 20.58 1.53
N ARG A 275 -5.78 19.62 1.73
CA ARG A 275 -5.65 18.49 2.67
C ARG A 275 -5.98 17.13 2.06
N ARG A 276 -6.39 17.11 0.80
CA ARG A 276 -6.77 15.88 0.10
C ARG A 276 -6.15 15.88 -1.28
N ARG A 277 -5.41 14.82 -1.61
CA ARG A 277 -4.87 14.60 -2.94
C ARG A 277 -5.20 13.19 -3.39
N THR A 278 -5.62 13.04 -4.64
CA THR A 278 -5.88 11.74 -5.25
C THR A 278 -5.08 11.60 -6.54
N TRP A 279 -4.31 10.52 -6.68
CA TRP A 279 -3.79 10.09 -7.98
C TRP A 279 -4.46 8.80 -8.40
N GLU A 280 -4.93 8.77 -9.64
CA GLU A 280 -5.38 7.53 -10.28
C GLU A 280 -4.37 7.17 -11.37
N LEU A 281 -3.81 5.97 -11.31
CA LEU A 281 -2.63 5.59 -12.10
C LEU A 281 -3.05 4.80 -13.35
N ALA A 282 -2.80 5.35 -14.54
CA ALA A 282 -3.13 4.69 -15.80
C ALA A 282 -2.18 3.52 -16.07
N GLY A 283 -2.70 2.44 -16.67
CA GLY A 283 -1.98 1.22 -17.01
C GLY A 283 -1.58 0.36 -15.80
N THR A 284 -2.15 0.59 -14.62
CA THR A 284 -1.78 -0.11 -13.37
C THR A 284 -2.91 -1.01 -12.85
N ALA A 285 -2.53 -2.02 -12.08
CA ALA A 285 -3.44 -2.93 -11.41
C ALA A 285 -3.21 -2.93 -9.90
N HIS A 286 -4.20 -3.37 -9.12
CA HIS A 286 -4.16 -3.42 -7.65
C HIS A 286 -2.88 -4.04 -7.10
N ALA A 287 -2.42 -5.11 -7.74
CA ALA A 287 -1.06 -5.64 -7.62
C ALA A 287 -0.49 -5.93 -9.01
N ASP A 288 0.83 -5.95 -9.14
CA ASP A 288 1.49 -6.14 -10.44
C ASP A 288 2.66 -7.14 -10.35
N LEU A 289 3.40 -7.30 -11.46
CA LEU A 289 4.59 -8.16 -11.48
C LEU A 289 5.61 -7.75 -10.41
N PHE A 290 5.75 -6.47 -10.07
CA PHE A 290 6.70 -6.05 -9.06
C PHE A 290 6.34 -6.65 -7.70
N GLN A 291 5.04 -6.69 -7.34
CA GLN A 291 4.57 -7.25 -6.08
C GLN A 291 4.67 -8.79 -6.01
N ILE A 292 4.36 -9.52 -7.09
CA ILE A 292 4.35 -11.00 -7.10
C ILE A 292 5.68 -11.63 -7.56
N GLY A 293 6.50 -10.86 -8.28
CA GLY A 293 7.81 -11.25 -8.78
C GLY A 293 7.81 -12.61 -9.49
N PRO A 294 8.74 -13.52 -9.15
CA PRO A 294 8.89 -14.81 -9.83
C PRO A 294 7.76 -15.81 -9.54
N PHE A 295 6.79 -15.45 -8.69
CA PHE A 295 5.68 -16.33 -8.31
C PHE A 295 4.41 -16.09 -9.15
N GLU A 296 4.49 -15.30 -10.22
CA GLU A 296 3.37 -15.01 -11.13
C GLU A 296 2.63 -16.29 -11.59
N ASP A 297 3.38 -17.35 -11.95
CA ASP A 297 2.81 -18.62 -12.42
C ASP A 297 1.85 -19.29 -11.42
N TYR A 298 1.99 -19.00 -10.12
CA TYR A 298 1.10 -19.55 -9.09
C TYR A 298 -0.32 -18.95 -9.14
N LEU A 299 -0.52 -17.83 -9.83
CA LEU A 299 -1.83 -17.21 -10.01
C LEU A 299 -2.70 -18.00 -11.00
N GLY A 300 -2.08 -18.79 -11.90
CA GLY A 300 -2.77 -19.51 -12.96
C GLY A 300 -3.39 -18.58 -14.02
N SER A 301 -2.90 -17.34 -14.12
CA SER A 301 -3.37 -16.34 -15.08
C SER A 301 -3.13 -16.82 -16.52
N PRO A 302 -4.12 -16.68 -17.42
CA PRO A 302 -3.96 -17.07 -18.83
C PRO A 302 -3.05 -16.11 -19.60
N GLU A 303 -2.95 -14.87 -19.13
CA GLU A 303 -2.14 -13.80 -19.68
C GLU A 303 -1.12 -13.35 -18.64
N PRO A 304 0.03 -12.79 -19.04
CA PRO A 304 0.94 -12.15 -18.11
C PRO A 304 0.21 -11.06 -17.32
N VAL A 305 0.45 -11.01 -16.01
CA VAL A 305 -0.11 -9.97 -15.13
C VAL A 305 0.37 -8.58 -15.55
N ASN A 306 -0.22 -7.54 -14.98
CA ASN A 306 0.12 -6.16 -15.25
C ASN A 306 1.65 -5.91 -15.05
N ARG A 307 2.27 -5.29 -16.06
CA ARG A 307 3.68 -4.85 -16.06
C ARG A 307 3.80 -3.33 -15.84
N GLY A 308 2.80 -2.73 -15.23
CA GLY A 308 2.75 -1.31 -14.93
C GLY A 308 3.88 -0.88 -14.00
N GLN A 309 4.06 0.44 -13.96
CA GLN A 309 5.19 1.08 -13.30
C GLN A 309 4.77 1.82 -12.01
N GLN A 310 3.72 1.31 -11.34
CA GLN A 310 3.12 2.01 -10.19
C GLN A 310 4.10 2.26 -9.04
N ARG A 311 5.10 1.38 -8.86
CA ARG A 311 6.13 1.54 -7.84
C ARG A 311 6.84 2.90 -7.87
N PHE A 312 7.04 3.48 -9.05
CA PHE A 312 7.69 4.79 -9.17
C PHE A 312 6.77 5.93 -8.74
N ALA A 313 5.49 5.85 -9.10
CA ALA A 313 4.48 6.78 -8.63
C ALA A 313 4.29 6.68 -7.11
N LEU A 314 4.30 5.47 -6.54
CA LEU A 314 4.19 5.25 -5.09
C LEU A 314 5.41 5.82 -4.32
N ARG A 315 6.63 5.60 -4.81
CA ARG A 315 7.84 6.21 -4.22
C ARG A 315 7.80 7.73 -4.29
N ALA A 316 7.38 8.31 -5.43
CA ALA A 316 7.17 9.75 -5.55
C ALA A 316 6.07 10.25 -4.58
N ALA A 317 4.96 9.52 -4.47
CA ALA A 317 3.87 9.85 -3.56
C ALA A 317 4.33 9.86 -2.09
N LEU A 318 5.16 8.91 -1.66
CA LEU A 318 5.75 8.92 -0.32
C LEU A 318 6.64 10.16 -0.09
N ALA A 319 7.49 10.51 -1.05
CA ALA A 319 8.35 11.70 -0.96
C ALA A 319 7.51 13.00 -0.86
N HIS A 320 6.42 13.10 -1.62
CA HIS A 320 5.48 14.21 -1.50
C HIS A 320 4.71 14.18 -0.18
N ALA A 321 4.26 13.02 0.28
CA ALA A 321 3.57 12.89 1.56
C ALA A 321 4.47 13.38 2.72
N ARG A 322 5.76 13.05 2.67
CA ARG A 322 6.77 13.60 3.58
C ARG A 322 6.84 15.13 3.50
N ALA A 323 7.03 15.69 2.30
CA ALA A 323 7.14 17.14 2.14
C ALA A 323 5.84 17.87 2.57
N TRP A 324 4.70 17.23 2.40
CA TRP A 324 3.41 17.77 2.80
C TRP A 324 3.27 17.85 4.31
N VAL A 325 3.63 16.80 5.05
CA VAL A 325 3.54 16.81 6.52
C VAL A 325 4.65 17.61 7.18
N ALA A 326 5.85 17.62 6.60
CA ALA A 326 7.01 18.30 7.18
C ALA A 326 7.05 19.79 6.84
N ASP A 327 6.77 20.14 5.58
CA ASP A 327 7.02 21.46 5.03
C ASP A 327 5.74 22.17 4.53
N GLY A 328 4.59 21.47 4.53
CA GLY A 328 3.33 22.00 4.01
C GLY A 328 3.30 22.10 2.48
N VAL A 329 4.21 21.43 1.78
CA VAL A 329 4.27 21.42 0.31
C VAL A 329 3.29 20.37 -0.22
N GLU A 330 2.20 20.83 -0.85
CA GLU A 330 1.18 19.94 -1.41
C GLU A 330 1.75 19.11 -2.59
N PRO A 331 1.38 17.81 -2.70
CA PRO A 331 1.71 17.02 -3.88
C PRO A 331 1.04 17.59 -5.14
N PRO A 332 1.61 17.36 -6.34
CA PRO A 332 1.02 17.85 -7.58
C PRO A 332 -0.35 17.21 -7.84
N THR A 333 -1.20 17.94 -8.56
CA THR A 333 -2.53 17.50 -8.95
C THR A 333 -2.44 16.62 -10.20
N ALA A 334 -3.30 15.59 -10.33
CA ALA A 334 -3.41 14.80 -11.55
C ALA A 334 -4.86 14.75 -12.03
N PRO A 335 -5.14 14.71 -13.35
CA PRO A 335 -6.48 14.41 -13.82
C PRO A 335 -6.87 12.98 -13.41
N ALA A 336 -8.15 12.74 -13.16
CA ALA A 336 -8.65 11.39 -12.93
C ALA A 336 -8.56 10.54 -14.22
N LEU A 337 -8.63 9.21 -14.08
CA LEU A 337 -8.83 8.31 -15.22
C LEU A 337 -10.17 8.61 -15.89
N GLU A 338 -10.14 8.73 -17.21
CA GLU A 338 -11.28 9.11 -18.02
C GLU A 338 -12.31 7.97 -18.06
N LEU A 339 -13.52 8.25 -17.60
CA LEU A 339 -14.64 7.33 -17.62
C LEU A 339 -15.70 7.80 -18.60
N SER A 340 -16.29 6.84 -19.31
CA SER A 340 -17.58 6.99 -19.99
C SER A 340 -18.67 6.38 -19.13
N GLY A 341 -19.90 6.87 -19.25
CA GLY A 341 -21.02 6.43 -18.39
C GLY A 341 -20.90 6.90 -16.94
N ASP A 342 -21.80 6.41 -16.09
CA ASP A 342 -21.85 6.66 -14.66
C ASP A 342 -22.33 5.41 -13.89
N GLY A 343 -22.11 5.40 -12.56
CA GLY A 343 -22.64 4.35 -11.68
C GLY A 343 -22.14 2.94 -12.03
N ASP A 344 -23.06 2.03 -12.32
CA ASP A 344 -22.72 0.64 -12.70
C ASP A 344 -22.29 0.51 -14.18
N ASP A 345 -22.59 1.51 -15.01
CA ASP A 345 -22.29 1.53 -16.45
C ASP A 345 -20.96 2.23 -16.77
N ALA A 346 -20.21 2.63 -15.74
CA ALA A 346 -18.94 3.32 -15.90
C ALA A 346 -17.88 2.40 -16.55
N ALA A 347 -17.23 2.89 -17.60
CA ALA A 347 -16.19 2.17 -18.33
C ALA A 347 -15.03 3.10 -18.69
N PHE A 348 -13.80 2.59 -18.66
CA PHE A 348 -12.62 3.37 -19.04
C PHE A 348 -12.68 3.81 -20.50
N VAL A 349 -12.29 5.06 -20.75
CA VAL A 349 -12.02 5.55 -22.10
C VAL A 349 -10.55 5.29 -22.40
N THR A 350 -10.28 4.49 -23.43
CA THR A 350 -8.92 4.15 -23.85
C THR A 350 -8.44 4.99 -25.03
N ASP A 351 -7.12 5.08 -25.18
CA ASP A 351 -6.45 5.67 -26.34
C ASP A 351 -6.38 4.70 -27.54
N GLU A 352 -5.70 5.09 -28.62
CA GLU A 352 -5.59 4.27 -29.83
C GLU A 352 -4.76 2.98 -29.64
N ILE A 353 -4.01 2.87 -28.56
CA ILE A 353 -3.21 1.70 -28.20
C ILE A 353 -4.02 0.75 -27.30
N GLY A 354 -4.95 1.30 -26.53
CA GLY A 354 -5.80 0.56 -25.60
C GLY A 354 -5.50 0.83 -24.13
N ASN A 355 -4.59 1.76 -23.83
CA ASN A 355 -4.35 2.20 -22.45
C ASN A 355 -5.41 3.24 -22.05
N VAL A 356 -5.78 3.28 -20.77
CA VAL A 356 -6.76 4.24 -20.25
C VAL A 356 -6.24 5.68 -20.37
N ARG A 357 -7.11 6.63 -20.72
CA ARG A 357 -6.80 8.07 -20.83
C ARG A 357 -6.92 8.76 -19.47
N GLY A 358 -6.21 9.89 -19.30
CA GLY A 358 -6.16 10.62 -18.04
C GLY A 358 -5.24 9.92 -17.03
N GLY A 359 -5.42 10.24 -15.75
CA GLY A 359 -4.59 9.72 -14.67
C GLY A 359 -3.16 10.27 -14.66
N VAL A 360 -2.40 9.79 -13.68
CA VAL A 360 -0.93 9.81 -13.73
C VAL A 360 -0.47 8.73 -14.71
N ARG A 361 0.36 9.11 -15.68
CA ARG A 361 0.84 8.20 -16.73
C ARG A 361 2.32 7.94 -16.54
N ALA A 362 2.68 6.67 -16.42
CA ALA A 362 4.08 6.26 -16.35
C ALA A 362 4.70 6.18 -17.76
N PRO A 363 6.04 6.16 -17.89
CA PRO A 363 6.70 6.07 -19.20
C PRO A 363 6.28 4.88 -20.05
N CYS A 364 5.95 3.73 -19.44
CA CYS A 364 5.41 2.57 -20.16
C CYS A 364 4.01 2.78 -20.77
N VAL A 365 3.28 3.82 -20.35
CA VAL A 365 1.95 4.19 -20.87
C VAL A 365 2.04 5.27 -21.95
N ASP A 366 2.96 6.24 -21.81
CA ASP A 366 3.16 7.32 -22.80
C ASP A 366 4.06 6.92 -23.98
N ALA A 367 5.01 6.01 -23.75
CA ALA A 367 5.79 5.35 -24.79
C ALA A 367 5.55 3.82 -24.77
N PRO A 368 4.32 3.36 -25.11
CA PRO A 368 3.93 1.97 -24.93
C PRO A 368 4.58 1.03 -25.93
N THR A 369 5.04 -0.12 -25.43
CA THR A 369 5.41 -1.32 -26.21
C THR A 369 4.43 -2.46 -25.98
N GLN A 370 3.56 -2.32 -24.99
CA GLN A 370 2.55 -3.27 -24.56
C GLN A 370 1.28 -2.50 -24.19
N VAL A 371 0.15 -3.20 -24.15
CA VAL A 371 -1.11 -2.66 -23.62
C VAL A 371 -1.25 -3.15 -22.18
N LEU A 372 -1.47 -2.23 -21.26
CA LEU A 372 -1.57 -2.52 -19.83
C LEU A 372 -3.00 -2.24 -19.37
N THR A 373 -3.56 -3.13 -18.57
CA THR A 373 -4.88 -2.96 -17.95
C THR A 373 -4.87 -3.44 -16.51
N GLY A 374 -5.58 -2.74 -15.64
CA GLY A 374 -5.92 -3.22 -14.30
C GLY A 374 -7.23 -4.02 -14.24
N VAL A 375 -7.96 -4.12 -15.34
CA VAL A 375 -9.24 -4.84 -15.41
C VAL A 375 -9.06 -6.16 -16.15
N VAL A 376 -9.38 -7.25 -15.45
CA VAL A 376 -9.45 -8.60 -16.01
C VAL A 376 -10.91 -8.98 -16.22
N GLU A 377 -11.32 -9.22 -17.47
CA GLU A 377 -12.74 -9.53 -17.78
C GLU A 377 -13.21 -10.88 -17.21
N ASN A 378 -12.35 -11.91 -17.31
CA ASN A 378 -12.70 -13.29 -16.95
C ASN A 378 -11.67 -13.87 -15.97
N PRO A 379 -11.64 -13.40 -14.72
CA PRO A 379 -10.63 -13.83 -13.76
C PRO A 379 -10.86 -15.29 -13.32
N VAL A 380 -9.85 -16.14 -13.50
CA VAL A 380 -9.86 -17.53 -13.00
C VAL A 380 -9.92 -17.68 -11.48
N SER A 381 -9.61 -16.63 -10.73
CA SER A 381 -9.66 -16.60 -9.26
C SER A 381 -9.80 -15.16 -8.76
N ARG A 382 -10.19 -14.99 -7.48
CA ARG A 382 -10.28 -13.65 -6.88
C ARG A 382 -8.93 -12.95 -6.77
N ILE A 383 -7.85 -13.70 -6.54
CA ILE A 383 -6.50 -13.13 -6.52
C ILE A 383 -6.09 -12.68 -7.93
N HIS A 384 -6.36 -13.46 -8.98
CA HIS A 384 -6.04 -13.10 -10.36
C HIS A 384 -6.72 -11.79 -10.80
N LEU A 385 -7.97 -11.53 -10.37
CA LEU A 385 -8.66 -10.25 -10.66
C LEU A 385 -7.81 -9.02 -10.27
N LEU A 386 -7.02 -9.11 -9.20
CA LEU A 386 -6.23 -8.00 -8.65
C LEU A 386 -4.97 -7.70 -9.46
N PHE A 387 -4.54 -8.63 -10.30
CA PHE A 387 -3.23 -8.55 -10.94
C PHE A 387 -3.25 -7.91 -12.33
N GLY A 388 -4.43 -7.55 -12.84
CA GLY A 388 -4.57 -7.00 -14.19
C GLY A 388 -3.99 -7.91 -15.27
N ALA A 389 -3.70 -7.34 -16.43
CA ALA A 389 -3.12 -8.07 -17.55
C ALA A 389 -2.20 -7.19 -18.40
N THR A 390 -1.33 -7.85 -19.16
CA THR A 390 -0.44 -7.25 -20.15
C THR A 390 -0.61 -7.95 -21.49
N ALA A 391 -1.03 -7.19 -22.51
CA ALA A 391 -1.15 -7.67 -23.87
C ALA A 391 -0.02 -7.13 -24.77
N GLN A 392 0.38 -7.95 -25.73
CA GLN A 392 1.42 -7.58 -26.70
C GLN A 392 0.85 -6.63 -27.76
N ILE A 393 1.63 -5.62 -28.15
CA ILE A 393 1.36 -4.83 -29.36
C ILE A 393 2.07 -5.49 -30.53
N GLU A 394 1.37 -5.65 -31.66
CA GLU A 394 1.94 -6.22 -32.87
C GLU A 394 3.21 -5.46 -33.34
N PRO A 395 4.32 -6.15 -33.67
CA PRO A 395 5.57 -5.49 -34.07
C PRO A 395 5.41 -4.50 -35.22
N ALA A 396 4.51 -4.77 -36.18
CA ALA A 396 4.22 -3.85 -37.29
C ALA A 396 3.59 -2.53 -36.81
N VAL A 397 2.80 -2.55 -35.72
CA VAL A 397 2.23 -1.34 -35.11
C VAL A 397 3.32 -0.56 -34.38
N LEU A 398 4.19 -1.24 -33.62
CA LEU A 398 5.34 -0.61 -32.95
C LEU A 398 6.31 0.02 -33.97
N MET A 399 6.62 -0.70 -35.05
CA MET A 399 7.47 -0.19 -36.13
C MET A 399 6.82 1.00 -36.84
N LYS A 400 5.51 1.00 -37.06
CA LYS A 400 4.80 2.15 -37.62
C LYS A 400 4.79 3.35 -36.67
N ARG A 401 4.68 3.12 -35.36
CA ARG A 401 4.66 4.17 -34.32
C ARG A 401 6.03 4.81 -34.12
N TYR A 402 7.07 4.00 -33.95
CA TYR A 402 8.41 4.49 -33.59
C TYR A 402 9.37 4.57 -34.78
N GLY A 403 9.24 3.71 -35.79
CA GLY A 403 10.12 3.65 -36.97
C GLY A 403 11.50 3.05 -36.72
N SER A 404 12.01 3.09 -35.47
CA SER A 404 13.26 2.45 -35.06
C SER A 404 13.31 2.30 -33.54
N VAL A 405 14.22 1.43 -33.07
CA VAL A 405 14.53 1.28 -31.64
C VAL A 405 15.08 2.58 -31.04
N GLU A 406 15.93 3.31 -31.79
CA GLU A 406 16.51 4.59 -31.34
C GLU A 406 15.40 5.61 -31.09
N SER A 407 14.46 5.75 -32.03
CA SER A 407 13.30 6.62 -31.87
C SER A 407 12.41 6.20 -30.70
N TYR A 408 12.17 4.90 -30.48
CA TYR A 408 11.45 4.42 -29.30
C TYR A 408 12.13 4.86 -27.99
N LEU A 409 13.44 4.66 -27.88
CA LEU A 409 14.20 5.04 -26.68
C LEU A 409 14.20 6.55 -26.45
N ASP A 410 14.15 7.36 -27.50
CA ASP A 410 14.01 8.81 -27.39
C ASP A 410 12.62 9.21 -26.86
N HIS A 411 11.54 8.57 -27.33
CA HIS A 411 10.19 8.79 -26.79
C HIS A 411 10.09 8.34 -25.33
N TYR A 412 10.65 7.18 -25.01
CA TYR A 412 10.64 6.66 -23.63
C TYR A 412 11.42 7.58 -22.69
N ARG A 413 12.61 8.04 -23.09
CA ARG A 413 13.39 9.00 -22.30
C ARG A 413 12.65 10.31 -22.08
N ALA A 414 11.97 10.83 -23.11
CA ALA A 414 11.15 12.03 -22.97
C ALA A 414 10.01 11.83 -21.95
N ALA A 415 9.35 10.66 -21.98
CA ALA A 415 8.32 10.32 -21.00
C ALA A 415 8.88 10.18 -19.57
N VAL A 416 10.09 9.63 -19.40
CA VAL A 416 10.80 9.61 -18.11
C VAL A 416 11.08 11.04 -17.61
N ASP A 417 11.59 11.90 -18.49
CA ASP A 417 11.88 13.31 -18.17
C ASP A 417 10.60 14.05 -17.75
N GLU A 418 9.49 13.83 -18.45
CA GLU A 418 8.19 14.45 -18.16
C GLU A 418 7.62 13.95 -16.82
N ALA A 419 7.60 12.63 -16.59
CA ALA A 419 7.12 12.06 -15.32
C ALA A 419 7.91 12.59 -14.11
N ILE A 420 9.23 12.77 -14.24
CA ILE A 420 10.06 13.36 -13.18
C ILE A 420 9.78 14.86 -13.02
N ALA A 421 9.68 15.60 -14.12
CA ALA A 421 9.43 17.04 -14.10
C ALA A 421 8.06 17.40 -13.49
N GLU A 422 7.05 16.57 -13.74
CA GLU A 422 5.69 16.72 -13.17
C GLU A 422 5.60 16.20 -11.72
N GLY A 423 6.64 15.50 -11.24
CA GLY A 423 6.72 14.99 -9.88
C GLY A 423 5.99 13.65 -9.66
N PHE A 424 5.68 12.92 -10.73
CA PHE A 424 5.08 11.59 -10.67
C PHE A 424 6.12 10.45 -10.63
N ALA A 425 7.39 10.79 -10.80
CA ALA A 425 8.53 9.93 -10.54
C ALA A 425 9.66 10.72 -9.86
N LEU A 426 10.58 10.04 -9.19
CA LEU A 426 11.75 10.67 -8.59
C LEU A 426 12.95 10.60 -9.54
N GLU A 427 13.77 11.65 -9.54
CA GLU A 427 15.04 11.65 -10.30
C GLU A 427 15.95 10.48 -9.88
N ALA A 428 15.91 10.09 -8.60
CA ALA A 428 16.64 8.94 -8.09
C ALA A 428 16.20 7.59 -8.68
N ASP A 429 15.01 7.53 -9.30
CA ASP A 429 14.48 6.33 -9.98
C ASP A 429 14.79 6.33 -11.49
N ARG A 430 15.42 7.38 -12.05
CA ARG A 430 15.66 7.52 -13.48
C ARG A 430 16.35 6.31 -14.12
N ASP A 431 17.41 5.81 -13.50
CA ASP A 431 18.17 4.69 -14.07
C ASP A 431 17.33 3.39 -14.07
N GLU A 432 16.52 3.17 -13.04
CA GLU A 432 15.61 2.03 -12.96
C GLU A 432 14.47 2.16 -13.97
N LEU A 433 13.88 3.34 -14.11
CA LEU A 433 12.89 3.66 -15.14
C LEU A 433 13.43 3.39 -16.54
N MET A 434 14.64 3.87 -16.85
CA MET A 434 15.25 3.65 -18.17
C MET A 434 15.57 2.16 -18.42
N ALA A 435 15.83 1.38 -17.36
CA ALA A 435 16.06 -0.06 -17.47
C ALA A 435 14.78 -0.88 -17.73
N ASP A 436 13.61 -0.32 -17.39
CA ASP A 436 12.28 -0.91 -17.68
C ASP A 436 11.82 -0.69 -19.14
N ALA A 437 12.60 0.03 -19.97
CA ALA A 437 12.29 0.15 -21.39
C ALA A 437 12.43 -1.21 -22.10
N HIS A 438 11.57 -1.45 -23.11
CA HIS A 438 11.49 -2.72 -23.87
C HIS A 438 11.89 -2.55 -25.36
N PRO A 439 13.12 -2.13 -25.67
CA PRO A 439 13.57 -1.90 -27.06
C PRO A 439 13.53 -3.18 -27.92
N GLU A 440 13.64 -4.35 -27.30
CA GLU A 440 13.56 -5.65 -27.95
C GLU A 440 12.21 -5.88 -28.63
N LEU A 441 11.11 -5.36 -28.08
CA LEU A 441 9.76 -5.51 -28.64
C LEU A 441 9.57 -4.67 -29.92
N VAL A 442 10.37 -3.62 -30.12
CA VAL A 442 10.32 -2.75 -31.31
C VAL A 442 11.18 -3.29 -32.46
N SER A 443 12.14 -4.18 -32.16
CA SER A 443 13.14 -4.68 -33.11
C SER A 443 12.68 -5.84 -34.02
N GLY A 444 11.38 -6.18 -33.99
CA GLY A 444 10.78 -7.33 -34.66
C GLY A 444 10.96 -7.40 -36.18
#